data_AF-A0A7K4DRW3-F1
#
_entry.id   AF-A0A7K4DRW3-F1
#
_cell.length_a   1.000
_cell.length_b   1.000
_cell.length_c   1.000
_cell.angle_alpha   90.00
_cell.angle_beta   90.00
_cell.angle_gamma   90.00
#
_symmetry.space_group_name_H-M   'P 1'
#
loop_
_entity.id
_entity.type
_entity.pdbx_description
1 polymer ?
#
loop_
_entity_poly.entity_id
_entity_poly.type
_entity_poly.pdbx_seq_one_letter_code
_entity_poly.pdbx_strand_id
1 'polypeptide(L)' 'MNFITKKVLGFQYKKLDDSKKRLDQHLEKRESLIKSNSNDKKEIEKIEKYIKIWNKNIQKIEKEIKKIEDKES' A
#
# COMPACT_ATOMS: atom_id res chain seq x y z
N MET A 1 13.50 -7.44 21.23
CA MET A 1 13.91 -6.95 19.89
C MET A 1 15.32 -6.33 19.85
N ASN A 2 16.27 -7.00 19.17
CA ASN A 2 17.65 -6.53 19.00
C ASN A 2 17.76 -5.29 18.08
N PHE A 3 18.93 -4.61 18.07
CA PHE A 3 19.15 -3.38 17.30
C PHE A 3 18.96 -3.55 15.78
N ILE A 4 19.41 -4.67 15.22
CA ILE A 4 19.28 -4.96 13.79
C ILE A 4 17.80 -5.17 13.45
N THR A 5 17.07 -5.96 14.24
CA THR A 5 15.65 -6.19 14.04
C THR A 5 14.84 -4.90 14.12
N LYS A 6 15.14 -4.00 15.07
CA LYS A 6 14.51 -2.67 15.15
C LYS A 6 14.72 -1.83 13.87
N LYS A 7 15.93 -1.84 13.31
CA LYS A 7 16.21 -1.14 12.04
C LYS A 7 15.42 -1.74 10.87
N VAL A 8 15.38 -3.07 10.77
CA VAL A 8 14.62 -3.77 9.73
C VAL A 8 13.13 -3.45 9.84
N LEU A 9 12.57 -3.50 11.05
CA LEU A 9 11.17 -3.18 11.31
C LEU A 9 10.86 -1.72 10.95
N GLY A 10 11.72 -0.77 11.31
CA GLY A 10 11.59 0.63 10.92
C GLY A 10 11.57 0.84 9.40
N PHE A 11 12.40 0.10 8.66
CA PHE A 11 12.38 0.13 7.20
C PHE A 11 11.09 -0.45 6.62
N GLN A 12 10.55 -1.53 7.19
CA GLN A 12 9.28 -2.11 6.75
C GLN A 12 8.10 -1.17 7.03
N TYR A 13 8.09 -0.49 8.18
CA TYR A 13 7.08 0.52 8.48
C TYR A 13 7.13 1.69 7.50
N LYS A 14 8.33 2.17 7.12
CA LYS A 14 8.47 3.21 6.09
C LYS A 14 7.92 2.75 4.74
N LYS A 15 8.25 1.54 4.30
CA LYS A 15 7.68 0.94 3.08
C LYS A 15 6.15 0.83 3.13
N LEU A 16 5.60 0.49 4.29
CA LEU A 16 4.16 0.40 4.49
C LEU A 16 3.50 1.78 4.32
N ASP A 17 4.05 2.81 4.96
CA ASP A 17 3.57 4.19 4.86
C ASP A 17 3.61 4.69 3.42
N ASP A 18 4.74 4.51 2.73
CA ASP A 18 4.89 4.88 1.32
C ASP A 18 3.86 4.15 0.43
N SER A 19 3.62 2.86 0.68
CA SER A 19 2.65 2.06 -0.08
C SER A 19 1.21 2.52 0.16
N LYS A 20 0.86 2.90 1.40
CA LYS A 20 -0.46 3.45 1.75
C LYS A 20 -0.70 4.79 1.06
N LYS A 21 0.28 5.69 1.11
CA LYS A 21 0.23 6.98 0.38
C LYS A 21 0.00 6.80 -1.12
N ARG A 22 0.67 5.82 -1.75
CA ARG A 22 0.48 5.52 -3.18
C ARG A 22 -0.92 4.97 -3.46
N LEU A 23 -1.44 4.11 -2.59
CA LEU A 23 -2.80 3.61 -2.71
C LEU A 23 -3.83 4.75 -2.63
N ASP A 24 -3.67 5.65 -1.66
CA ASP A 24 -4.57 6.79 -1.45
C ASP A 24 -4.59 7.70 -2.68
N GLN A 25 -3.42 8.01 -3.27
CA GLN A 25 -3.34 8.76 -4.53
C GLN A 25 -4.14 8.10 -5.68
N HIS A 26 -4.11 6.77 -5.77
CA HIS A 26 -4.88 6.06 -6.79
C HIS A 26 -6.38 6.06 -6.48
N LEU A 27 -6.78 5.97 -5.21
CA LEU A 27 -8.18 6.07 -4.79
C LEU A 27 -8.75 7.45 -5.07
N GLU A 28 -8.04 8.52 -4.69
CA GLU A 28 -8.41 9.91 -4.99
C GLU A 28 -8.55 10.15 -6.48
N LYS A 29 -7.60 9.65 -7.29
CA LYS A 29 -7.67 9.76 -8.75
C LYS A 29 -8.89 9.04 -9.32
N ARG A 30 -9.21 7.84 -8.82
CA ARG A 30 -10.41 7.08 -9.22
C ARG A 30 -11.68 7.87 -8.89
N GLU A 31 -11.79 8.40 -7.68
CA GLU A 31 -12.94 9.20 -7.27
C GLU A 31 -13.12 10.46 -8.11
N SER A 32 -12.02 11.15 -8.42
CA SER A 32 -12.04 12.35 -9.28
C SER A 32 -12.59 12.04 -10.68
N LEU A 33 -12.15 10.93 -11.29
CA LEU A 33 -12.65 10.49 -12.60
C LEU A 33 -14.14 10.10 -12.57
N ILE A 34 -14.59 9.46 -11.49
CA ILE A 34 -16.01 9.14 -11.32
C ILE A 34 -16.84 10.42 -11.17
N LYS A 35 -16.38 11.37 -10.34
CA LYS A 35 -17.06 12.66 -10.10
C LYS A 35 -17.13 13.54 -11.34
N SER A 36 -16.12 13.48 -12.22
CA SER A 36 -16.11 14.26 -13.46
C SER A 36 -16.99 13.67 -14.58
N ASN A 37 -17.76 12.60 -14.32
CA ASN A 37 -18.48 11.83 -15.33
C ASN A 37 -17.58 11.47 -16.53
N SER A 38 -16.31 11.20 -16.25
CA SER A 38 -15.37 10.75 -17.27
C SER A 38 -15.85 9.40 -17.83
N ASN A 39 -16.18 9.38 -19.12
CA ASN A 39 -16.48 8.14 -19.85
C ASN A 39 -15.21 7.32 -20.16
N ASP A 40 -14.07 7.68 -19.55
CA ASP A 40 -12.78 7.06 -19.81
C ASP A 40 -12.59 5.76 -19.02
N LYS A 41 -13.46 4.79 -19.31
CA LYS A 41 -13.51 3.46 -18.70
C LYS A 41 -12.13 2.78 -18.67
N LYS A 42 -11.31 3.00 -19.70
CA LYS A 42 -9.94 2.46 -19.77
C LYS A 42 -9.03 3.03 -18.69
N GLU A 43 -9.15 4.31 -18.36
CA GLU A 43 -8.36 4.93 -17.31
C GLU A 43 -8.80 4.44 -15.93
N ILE A 44 -10.11 4.33 -15.70
CA ILE A 44 -10.67 3.77 -14.46
C ILE A 44 -10.18 2.33 -14.26
N GLU A 45 -10.26 1.47 -15.27
CA GLU A 45 -9.76 0.08 -15.19
C GLU A 45 -8.26 0.00 -14.89
N LYS A 46 -7.45 0.91 -15.46
CA LYS A 46 -6.01 1.00 -15.15
C LYS A 46 -5.80 1.35 -13.68
N ILE A 47 -6.50 2.35 -13.16
CA ILE A 47 -6.39 2.75 -11.75
C ILE A 47 -6.83 1.63 -10.82
N GLU A 48 -7.91 0.92 -11.14
CA GLU A 48 -8.35 -0.25 -10.36
C GLU A 48 -7.32 -1.37 -10.33
N LYS A 49 -6.58 -1.60 -11.42
CA LYS A 49 -5.44 -2.54 -11.42
C LYS A 49 -4.35 -2.08 -10.45
N TYR A 50 -4.01 -0.80 -10.45
CA TYR A 50 -3.01 -0.25 -9.51
C TYR A 50 -3.48 -0.36 -8.06
N ILE A 51 -4.74 -0.04 -7.75
CA ILE A 51 -5.34 -0.22 -6.43
C ILE A 51 -5.19 -1.67 -5.96
N LYS A 52 -5.50 -2.66 -6.82
CA LYS A 52 -5.33 -4.09 -6.49
C LYS A 52 -3.87 -4.47 -6.22
N ILE A 53 -2.92 -3.92 -6.99
CA ILE A 53 -1.49 -4.17 -6.80
C ILE A 53 -1.02 -3.60 -5.46
N TRP A 54 -1.34 -2.34 -5.16
CA TRP A 54 -0.92 -1.70 -3.92
C TRP A 54 -1.56 -2.33 -2.69
N ASN A 55 -2.83 -2.71 -2.74
CA ASN A 55 -3.46 -3.49 -1.66
C ASN A 55 -2.72 -4.81 -1.39
N LYS A 56 -2.35 -5.55 -2.44
CA LYS A 56 -1.55 -6.79 -2.27
C LYS A 56 -0.18 -6.52 -1.68
N ASN A 57 0.47 -5.42 -2.06
CA ASN A 57 1.78 -5.04 -1.51
C ASN A 57 1.68 -4.68 -0.02
N ILE A 58 0.69 -3.88 0.36
CA ILE A 58 0.41 -3.54 1.77
C ILE A 58 0.22 -4.80 2.61
N GLN A 59 -0.62 -5.73 2.17
CA GLN A 59 -0.85 -6.99 2.88
C GLN A 59 0.42 -7.84 3.05
N LYS A 60 1.32 -7.84 2.06
CA LYS A 60 2.60 -8.55 2.16
C LYS A 60 3.51 -7.91 3.19
N ILE A 61 3.62 -6.58 3.18
CA ILE A 61 4.45 -5.83 4.13
C ILE A 61 3.91 -6.01 5.56
N GLU A 62 2.59 -5.90 5.76
CA GLU A 62 1.96 -6.13 7.07
C GLU A 62 2.22 -7.55 7.60
N LYS A 63 2.16 -8.57 6.73
CA LYS A 63 2.53 -9.94 7.10
C LYS A 63 4.00 -10.09 7.48
N GLU A 64 4.90 -9.38 6.81
CA GLU A 64 6.33 -9.39 7.14
C GLU A 64 6.62 -8.71 8.47
N ILE A 65 6.01 -7.54 8.71
CA ILE A 65 6.08 -6.82 9.99
C ILE A 65 5.61 -7.74 11.12
N LYS A 66 4.43 -8.33 10.99
CA LYS A 66 3.87 -9.23 12.00
C LYS A 66 4.78 -10.43 12.28
N LYS A 67 5.35 -11.05 11.24
CA LYS A 67 6.32 -12.15 11.41
C LYS A 67 7.58 -11.74 12.18
N ILE A 68 8.03 -10.49 12.05
CA ILE A 68 9.19 -9.98 12.78
C ILE A 68 8.83 -9.71 14.24
N GLU A 69 7.65 -9.12 14.48
CA GLU A 69 7.15 -8.82 15.82
C GLU A 69 6.83 -10.10 16.62
N ASP A 70 6.18 -11.08 15.99
CA ASP A 70 5.84 -12.38 16.61
C ASP A 70 7.10 -13.19 16.97
N LYS A 71 8.21 -13.03 16.24
CA LYS A 71 9.49 -13.72 16.53
C LYS A 71 10.28 -13.11 17.69
N GLU A 72 9.95 -11.88 18.07
CA GLU A 72 10.71 -11.11 19.07
C GLU A 72 9.85 -10.69 20.26
N SER A 73 8.59 -11.14 20.30
CA SER A 73 7.74 -11.28 21.50
C SER A 73 8.13 -12.53 22.27
#